data_AF-A0A8G1J2Q3-F1
#
_entry.id   AF-A0A8G1J2Q3-F1
#
_cell.length_a   1.000
_cell.length_b   1.000
_cell.length_c   1.000
_cell.angle_alpha   90.00
_cell.angle_beta   90.00
_cell.angle_gamma   90.00
#
_symmetry.space_group_name_H-M   'P 1'
#
loop_
_entity.id
_entity.type
_entity.pdbx_description
1 polymer ?
#
loop_
_entity_poly.entity_id
_entity_poly.type
_entity_poly.pdbx_seq_one_letter_code
_entity_poly.pdbx_strand_id
1 'polypeptide(L)'
;MDEMTDGEIAAGFRPVLALVEEWERLGTALGRLEDATDPAELEERDAAGERFASLSEEICRSTAKALKGIGLWHGAAMIDAGLAIPHEVWEDLVEQYPPYPPAVPDLELKPRRSWRA
;
A
#
# COMPACT_ATOMS: atom_id res chain seq x y z
N MET A 1 -30.74 10.74 -1.83
CA MET A 1 -29.33 10.55 -2.24
C MET A 1 -29.23 9.07 -2.54
N ASP A 2 -28.96 8.71 -3.78
CA ASP A 2 -28.86 7.29 -4.15
C ASP A 2 -27.59 6.74 -3.48
N GLU A 3 -27.74 5.63 -2.77
CA GLU A 3 -26.63 5.00 -2.06
C GLU A 3 -25.73 4.30 -3.10
N MET A 4 -24.42 4.56 -3.03
CA MET A 4 -23.47 3.91 -3.93
C MET A 4 -23.50 2.40 -3.71
N THR A 5 -23.52 1.65 -4.82
CA THR A 5 -23.46 0.20 -4.76
C THR A 5 -22.04 -0.30 -4.49
N ASP A 6 -21.93 -1.48 -3.90
CA ASP A 6 -20.63 -2.17 -3.73
C ASP A 6 -19.87 -2.31 -5.06
N GLY A 7 -20.60 -2.47 -6.17
CA GLY A 7 -20.01 -2.57 -7.50
C GLY A 7 -19.36 -1.26 -7.97
N GLU A 8 -19.97 -0.11 -7.66
CA GLU A 8 -19.41 1.21 -7.95
C GLU A 8 -18.22 1.53 -7.06
N ILE A 9 -18.29 1.16 -5.77
CA ILE A 9 -17.16 1.27 -4.84
C ILE A 9 -15.98 0.43 -5.37
N ALA A 10 -16.21 -0.84 -5.70
CA ALA A 10 -15.18 -1.73 -6.23
C ALA A 10 -14.59 -1.20 -7.54
N ALA A 11 -15.41 -0.68 -8.45
CA ALA A 11 -14.95 -0.09 -9.69
C ALA A 11 -14.03 1.13 -9.46
N GLY A 12 -14.37 1.98 -8.47
CA GLY A 12 -13.54 3.12 -8.08
C GLY A 12 -12.16 2.73 -7.52
N PHE A 13 -12.07 1.58 -6.86
CA PHE A 13 -10.82 1.08 -6.26
C PHE A 13 -10.00 0.15 -7.17
N ARG A 14 -10.51 -0.32 -8.32
CA ARG A 14 -9.72 -1.15 -9.25
C ARG A 14 -8.34 -0.58 -9.60
N PRO A 15 -8.16 0.74 -9.86
CA PRO A 15 -6.84 1.29 -10.12
C PRO A 15 -5.90 1.19 -8.92
N VAL A 16 -6.42 1.29 -7.69
CA VAL A 16 -5.64 1.12 -6.45
C VAL A 16 -5.18 -0.33 -6.34
N LEU A 17 -6.10 -1.29 -6.55
CA LEU A 17 -5.80 -2.72 -6.48
C LEU A 17 -4.72 -3.13 -7.48
N ALA A 18 -4.79 -2.64 -8.72
CA ALA A 18 -3.76 -2.93 -9.72
C ALA A 18 -2.37 -2.43 -9.31
N LEU A 19 -2.28 -1.25 -8.67
CA LEU A 19 -1.02 -0.72 -8.15
C LEU A 19 -0.51 -1.53 -6.96
N VAL A 20 -1.39 -1.99 -6.08
CA VAL A 20 -1.04 -2.86 -4.95
C VAL A 20 -0.53 -4.22 -5.44
N GLU A 21 -1.19 -4.83 -6.43
CA GLU A 21 -0.72 -6.07 -7.07
C GLU A 21 0.68 -5.90 -7.70
N GLU A 22 0.93 -4.74 -8.35
CA GLU A 22 2.25 -4.43 -8.89
C GLU A 22 3.30 -4.29 -7.77
N TRP A 23 2.94 -3.60 -6.67
CA TRP A 23 3.80 -3.42 -5.51
C TRP A 23 4.18 -4.76 -4.87
N GLU A 24 3.22 -5.67 -4.66
CA GLU A 24 3.47 -7.01 -4.11
C GLU A 24 4.38 -7.83 -5.04
N ARG A 25 4.14 -7.78 -6.35
CA ARG A 25 4.96 -8.47 -7.35
C ARG A 25 6.40 -7.97 -7.33
N LEU A 26 6.61 -6.66 -7.25
CA LEU A 26 7.93 -6.05 -7.20
C LEU A 26 8.64 -6.32 -5.87
N GLY A 27 7.92 -6.29 -4.74
CA GLY A 27 8.46 -6.69 -3.44
C GLY A 27 8.95 -8.15 -3.45
N THR A 28 8.17 -9.04 -4.08
CA THR A 28 8.58 -10.44 -4.29
C THR A 28 9.84 -10.55 -5.16
N ALA A 29 9.91 -9.77 -6.24
CA ALA A 29 11.09 -9.74 -7.12
C ALA A 29 12.33 -9.22 -6.40
N LEU A 30 12.20 -8.14 -5.62
CA LEU A 30 13.28 -7.57 -4.81
C LEU A 30 13.78 -8.55 -3.76
N GLY A 31 12.89 -9.27 -3.08
CA GLY A 31 13.28 -10.33 -2.14
C GLY A 31 14.03 -11.48 -2.80
N ARG A 32 13.69 -11.84 -4.05
CA ARG A 32 14.44 -12.83 -4.84
C ARG A 32 15.84 -12.33 -5.25
N LEU A 33 15.98 -11.03 -5.47
CA LEU A 33 17.19 -10.39 -6.00
C LEU A 33 18.07 -9.74 -4.91
N GLU A 34 17.77 -9.98 -3.63
CA GLU A 34 18.47 -9.37 -2.49
C GLU A 34 19.99 -9.65 -2.55
N ASP A 35 20.35 -10.90 -2.84
CA ASP A 35 21.74 -11.38 -2.93
C ASP A 35 22.27 -11.47 -4.38
N ALA A 36 21.62 -10.77 -5.33
CA ALA A 36 22.04 -10.76 -6.72
C ALA A 36 23.50 -10.27 -6.85
N THR A 37 24.29 -11.01 -7.64
CA THR A 37 25.70 -10.65 -7.92
C THR A 37 25.99 -10.58 -9.41
N ASP A 38 25.13 -11.12 -10.26
CA ASP A 38 25.23 -10.98 -11.70
C ASP A 38 24.81 -9.56 -12.14
N PRO A 39 25.52 -8.93 -13.08
CA PRO A 39 25.19 -7.59 -13.55
C PRO A 39 23.76 -7.42 -14.08
N ALA A 40 23.19 -8.43 -14.76
CA ALA A 40 21.83 -8.32 -15.28
C ALA A 40 20.77 -8.39 -14.17
N GLU A 41 21.03 -9.21 -13.14
CA GLU A 41 20.16 -9.30 -11.97
C GLU A 41 20.22 -8.01 -11.13
N LEU A 42 21.38 -7.36 -11.05
CA LEU A 42 21.54 -6.06 -10.40
C LEU A 42 20.77 -4.96 -11.14
N GLU A 43 20.84 -4.91 -12.47
CA GLU A 43 20.03 -3.98 -13.28
C GLU A 43 18.52 -4.21 -13.09
N GLU A 44 18.08 -5.47 -13.04
CA GLU A 44 16.68 -5.82 -12.74
C GLU A 44 16.27 -5.34 -11.35
N ARG A 45 17.12 -5.58 -10.33
CA ARG A 45 16.87 -5.19 -8.94
C ARG A 45 16.74 -3.68 -8.82
N ASP A 46 17.66 -2.92 -9.42
CA ASP A 46 17.67 -1.47 -9.32
C ASP A 46 16.43 -0.88 -10.02
N ALA A 47 16.07 -1.38 -11.21
CA ALA A 47 14.84 -0.97 -11.90
C ALA A 47 13.57 -1.32 -11.10
N ALA A 48 13.53 -2.51 -10.50
CA ALA A 48 12.43 -2.91 -9.62
C ALA A 48 12.36 -2.03 -8.37
N GLY A 49 13.50 -1.66 -7.79
CA GLY A 49 13.62 -0.80 -6.62
C GLY A 49 13.10 0.61 -6.89
N GLU A 50 13.51 1.21 -8.00
CA GLU A 50 13.02 2.52 -8.44
C GLU A 50 11.50 2.54 -8.62
N ARG A 51 10.94 1.51 -9.28
CA ARG A 51 9.49 1.40 -9.46
C ARG A 51 8.75 1.14 -8.15
N PHE A 52 9.30 0.29 -7.28
CA PHE A 52 8.73 -0.01 -5.98
C PHE A 52 8.66 1.23 -5.08
N ALA A 53 9.70 2.08 -5.11
CA ALA A 53 9.74 3.33 -4.39
C ALA A 53 8.66 4.32 -4.87
N SER A 54 8.43 4.42 -6.19
CA SER A 54 7.40 5.32 -6.76
C SER A 54 5.97 4.85 -6.46
N LEU A 55 5.76 3.53 -6.40
CA LEU A 55 4.44 2.93 -6.25
C LEU A 55 3.75 3.29 -4.94
N SER A 56 4.48 3.41 -3.84
CA SER A 56 3.89 3.74 -2.53
C SER A 56 3.15 5.08 -2.57
N GLU A 57 3.74 6.10 -3.19
CA GLU A 57 3.09 7.40 -3.35
C GLU A 57 1.93 7.34 -4.36
N GLU A 58 2.10 6.62 -5.47
CA GLU A 58 1.04 6.42 -6.46
C GLU A 58 -0.20 5.74 -5.86
N ILE A 59 -0.01 4.73 -5.02
CA ILE A 59 -1.08 4.04 -4.29
C ILE A 59 -1.81 5.04 -3.39
N CYS A 60 -1.08 5.84 -2.60
CA CYS A 60 -1.69 6.86 -1.74
C CYS A 60 -2.52 7.87 -2.55
N ARG A 61 -1.96 8.43 -3.63
CA ARG A 61 -2.67 9.39 -4.48
C ARG A 61 -3.90 8.77 -5.15
N SER A 62 -3.78 7.54 -5.66
CA SER A 62 -4.89 6.80 -6.27
C SER A 62 -5.99 6.50 -5.25
N THR A 63 -5.62 6.13 -4.02
CA THR A 63 -6.54 5.88 -2.91
C THR A 63 -7.29 7.15 -2.52
N ALA A 64 -6.59 8.28 -2.37
CA ALA A 64 -7.23 9.57 -2.08
C ALA A 64 -8.23 9.95 -3.19
N LYS A 65 -7.87 9.75 -4.45
CA LYS A 65 -8.78 9.98 -5.59
C LYS A 65 -10.01 9.07 -5.55
N ALA A 66 -9.85 7.79 -5.26
CA ALA A 66 -10.96 6.84 -5.14
C ALA A 66 -11.91 7.24 -4.00
N LEU A 67 -11.36 7.59 -2.82
CA LEU A 67 -12.13 8.06 -1.67
C LEU A 67 -12.94 9.33 -1.97
N LYS A 68 -12.34 10.31 -2.66
CA LYS A 68 -13.05 11.51 -3.16
C LYS A 68 -14.21 11.14 -4.08
N GLY A 69 -13.98 10.19 -5.00
CA GLY A 69 -14.98 9.71 -5.94
C GLY A 69 -16.21 9.07 -5.29
N ILE A 70 -16.05 8.49 -4.10
CA ILE A 70 -17.14 7.84 -3.35
C ILE A 70 -17.69 8.69 -2.19
N GLY A 71 -17.27 9.95 -2.09
CA GLY A 71 -17.75 10.89 -1.07
C GLY A 71 -17.06 10.78 0.30
N LEU A 72 -16.01 9.97 0.44
CA LEU A 72 -15.22 9.82 1.67
C LEU A 72 -14.11 10.88 1.77
N TRP A 73 -14.50 12.15 1.73
CA TRP A 73 -13.60 13.29 1.68
C TRP A 73 -12.63 13.40 2.88
N HIS A 74 -13.09 13.04 4.08
CA HIS A 74 -12.24 13.07 5.28
C HIS A 74 -11.08 12.07 5.17
N GLY A 75 -11.35 10.84 4.72
CA GLY A 75 -10.30 9.85 4.49
C GLY A 75 -9.31 10.29 3.42
N ALA A 76 -9.80 10.88 2.33
CA ALA A 76 -8.93 11.43 1.30
C ALA A 76 -8.05 12.58 1.81
N ALA A 77 -8.61 13.48 2.62
CA ALA A 77 -7.88 14.60 3.19
C ALA A 77 -6.78 14.14 4.17
N MET A 78 -7.00 13.05 4.91
CA MET A 78 -5.96 12.45 5.76
C MET A 78 -4.79 11.92 4.93
N ILE A 79 -5.06 11.27 3.79
CA ILE A 79 -4.02 10.79 2.90
C ILE A 79 -3.26 11.95 2.26
N ASP A 80 -3.98 12.96 1.75
CA ASP A 80 -3.37 14.16 1.17
C ASP A 80 -2.49 14.89 2.20
N ALA A 81 -2.96 14.99 3.46
CA ALA A 81 -2.19 15.58 4.55
C ALA A 81 -0.92 14.76 4.83
N GLY A 82 -1.01 13.42 4.88
CA GLY A 82 0.15 12.55 5.06
C GLY A 82 1.18 12.71 3.94
N LEU A 83 0.74 12.79 2.68
CA LEU A 83 1.62 13.03 1.53
C LEU A 83 2.28 14.42 1.51
N ALA A 84 1.69 15.39 2.21
CA ALA A 84 2.25 16.73 2.33
C ALA A 84 3.32 16.85 3.44
N ILE A 85 3.47 15.84 4.30
CA ILE A 85 4.50 15.80 5.34
C ILE A 85 5.85 15.51 4.66
N PRO A 86 6.88 16.36 4.87
CA PRO A 86 8.23 16.07 4.39
C PRO A 86 8.74 14.74 4.94
N HIS A 87 9.44 13.96 4.12
CA HIS A 87 9.92 12.62 4.50
C HIS A 87 10.74 12.61 5.81
N GLU A 88 11.61 13.61 5.99
CA GLU A 88 12.39 13.84 7.21
C GLU A 88 11.53 14.00 8.48
N VAL A 89 10.34 14.60 8.35
CA VAL A 89 9.39 14.75 9.47
C VAL A 89 8.58 13.47 9.67
N TRP A 90 8.34 12.71 8.60
CA TRP A 90 7.62 11.45 8.66
C TRP A 90 8.40 10.39 9.44
N GLU A 91 9.72 10.28 9.25
CA GLU A 91 10.57 9.35 10.00
C GLU A 91 10.50 9.61 11.51
N ASP A 92 10.64 10.88 11.92
CA ASP A 92 10.49 11.32 13.32
C ASP A 92 9.10 11.00 13.89
N LEU A 93 8.04 11.19 13.08
CA LEU A 93 6.66 10.88 13.49
C LEU A 93 6.42 9.39 13.65
N VAL A 94 6.99 8.54 12.79
CA VAL A 94 6.90 7.08 12.90
C VAL A 94 7.67 6.57 14.12
N GLU A 95 8.82 7.17 14.45
CA GLU A 95 9.55 6.84 15.67
C GLU A 95 8.76 7.23 16.93
N GLN A 96 8.16 8.42 16.95
CA GLN A 96 7.37 8.91 18.08
C GLN A 96 6.01 8.21 18.22
N TYR A 97 5.40 7.84 17.10
CA TYR A 97 4.07 7.25 16.99
C TYR A 97 4.09 6.06 16.03
N PRO A 98 4.67 4.92 16.44
CA PRO A 98 4.76 3.75 15.58
C PRO A 98 3.37 3.26 15.16
N PRO A 99 3.19 2.81 13.90
CA PRO A 99 1.91 2.33 13.41
C PRO A 99 1.38 1.17 14.29
N TYR A 100 0.09 1.21 14.63
CA TYR A 100 -0.55 0.18 15.44
C TYR A 100 -1.17 -0.92 14.55
N PRO A 101 -1.03 -2.21 14.89
CA PRO A 101 -0.20 -2.72 15.98
C PRO A 101 1.31 -2.61 15.64
N PRO A 102 2.17 -2.30 16.62
CA PRO A 102 3.61 -2.32 16.41
C PRO A 102 3.99 -3.72 15.98
N ALA A 103 4.56 -3.86 14.76
CA ALA A 103 4.99 -5.11 14.12
C ALA A 103 4.21 -6.34 14.62
N VAL A 104 3.12 -6.69 13.93
CA VAL A 104 2.24 -7.83 14.24
C VAL A 104 3.03 -8.90 14.99
N PRO A 105 2.86 -9.09 16.32
CA PRO A 105 3.49 -10.20 17.00
C PRO A 105 3.03 -11.43 16.22
N ASP A 106 3.96 -12.28 15.79
CA ASP A 106 3.73 -13.44 14.93
C ASP A 106 2.43 -14.16 15.33
N LEU A 107 1.32 -13.70 14.76
CA LEU A 107 0.00 -14.15 15.13
C LEU A 107 -0.11 -15.36 14.24
N GLU A 108 0.33 -16.51 14.76
CA GLU A 108 -0.11 -17.80 14.30
C GLU A 108 -1.65 -17.72 14.25
N LEU A 109 -2.17 -17.35 13.08
CA LEU A 109 -3.59 -17.34 12.79
C LEU A 109 -3.99 -18.81 12.75
N LYS A 110 -4.14 -19.42 13.93
CA LYS A 110 -4.73 -20.72 14.08
C LYS A 110 -6.07 -20.64 13.36
N PRO A 111 -6.32 -21.50 12.35
CA PRO A 111 -7.53 -21.41 11.56
C PRO A 111 -8.73 -21.41 12.51
N ARG A 112 -9.48 -20.31 12.50
CA ARG A 112 -10.74 -20.23 13.25
C ARG A 112 -11.57 -21.43 12.81
N ARG A 113 -11.87 -22.32 13.75
CA ARG A 113 -12.77 -23.46 13.53
C ARG A 113 -14.00 -22.94 12.80
N SER A 114 -14.23 -23.52 11.63
CA SER A 114 -15.36 -23.26 10.75
C SER A 114 -16.65 -23.11 11.53
N TRP A 115 -17.29 -21.95 11.42
CA TRP A 115 -18.72 -21.85 11.70
C TRP A 115 -19.46 -22.52 10.54
N ARG A 116 -19.71 -23.83 10.68
CA ARG A 116 -20.80 -24.49 9.96
C ARG A 116 -21.98 -24.55 10.92
N ALA A 117 -22.98 -23.70 10.66
CA ALA A 117 -24.36 -23.99 10.99
C ALA A 117 -24.91 -24.96 9.94
#